data_AF-A0A5M4B4J8-F1
#
_entry.id   AF-A0A5M4B4J8-F1
#
_cell.length_a   1.000
_cell.length_b   1.000
_cell.length_c   1.000
_cell.angle_alpha   90.00
_cell.angle_beta   90.00
_cell.angle_gamma   90.00
#
_symmetry.space_group_name_H-M   'P 1'
#
loop_
_entity.id
_entity.type
_entity.pdbx_description
1 polymer ?
#
loop_
_entity_poly.entity_id
_entity_poly.type
_entity_poly.pdbx_seq_one_letter_code
_entity_poly.pdbx_strand_id
1 'polypeptide(L)'
;MKRLIKKYSILLISAIILSHLLTGIILTVWPNLLTTELPGGGTSTLGNGYLISALDYLINVVFIILLTKEMNKENIKSIPLLILTFFSSLLGVIFFLFIVAQQKLNIITANTYD
;
A
#
# COMPACT_ATOMS: atom_id res chain seq x y z
N MET A 1 -3.06 19.53 -2.64
CA MET A 1 -4.14 18.60 -3.02
C MET A 1 -3.87 17.90 -4.34
N LYS A 2 -4.01 18.53 -5.51
CA LYS A 2 -3.82 17.88 -6.84
C LYS A 2 -2.50 17.10 -6.97
N ARG A 3 -1.38 17.66 -6.48
CA ARG A 3 -0.07 16.99 -6.47
C ARG A 3 -0.04 15.70 -5.63
N LEU A 4 -0.63 15.72 -4.44
CA LEU A 4 -0.66 14.55 -3.54
C LEU A 4 -1.53 13.45 -4.13
N ILE A 5 -2.71 13.79 -4.64
CA ILE A 5 -3.62 12.85 -5.31
C ILE A 5 -2.90 12.19 -6.48
N LYS A 6 -2.33 12.98 -7.41
CA LYS A 6 -1.61 12.44 -8.57
C LYS A 6 -0.45 11.52 -8.16
N LYS A 7 0.35 11.93 -7.16
CA LYS A 7 1.47 11.14 -6.63
C LYS A 7 1.00 9.78 -6.12
N TYR A 8 0.00 9.76 -5.24
CA TYR A 8 -0.46 8.53 -4.61
C TYR A 8 -1.29 7.64 -5.54
N SER A 9 -2.05 8.20 -6.47
CA SER A 9 -2.75 7.41 -7.50
C SER A 9 -1.78 6.67 -8.40
N ILE A 10 -0.73 7.34 -8.89
CA ILE A 10 0.31 6.69 -9.71
C ILE A 10 1.03 5.62 -8.89
N LEU A 11 1.37 5.93 -7.63
CA LEU A 11 2.04 4.99 -6.74
C LEU A 11 1.20 3.71 -6.53
N LEU A 12 -0.10 3.85 -6.25
CA LEU A 12 -1.03 2.73 -6.05
C LEU A 12 -1.16 1.86 -7.30
N ILE A 13 -1.33 2.48 -8.47
CA ILE A 13 -1.42 1.72 -9.74
C ILE A 13 -0.11 1.01 -10.03
N SER A 14 1.03 1.69 -9.85
CA SER A 14 2.34 1.10 -10.07
C SER A 14 2.63 -0.06 -9.12
N ALA A 15 2.19 0.04 -7.86
CA ALA A 15 2.32 -1.00 -6.85
C ALA A 15 1.58 -2.29 -7.23
N ILE A 16 0.32 -2.16 -7.68
CA ILE A 16 -0.50 -3.30 -8.10
C ILE A 16 0.14 -3.99 -9.31
N ILE A 17 0.58 -3.22 -10.31
CA ILE A 17 1.24 -3.78 -11.49
C ILE A 17 2.55 -4.47 -11.10
N LEU A 18 3.32 -3.86 -10.20
CA LEU A 18 4.60 -4.37 -9.75
C LEU A 18 4.45 -5.69 -8.98
N SER A 19 3.45 -5.83 -8.10
CA SER A 19 3.23 -7.08 -7.35
C SER A 19 2.87 -8.25 -8.27
N HIS A 20 2.07 -8.01 -9.30
CA HIS A 20 1.72 -9.02 -10.30
C HIS A 20 2.92 -9.38 -11.18
N LEU A 21 3.69 -8.39 -11.65
CA LEU A 21 4.91 -8.64 -12.44
C LEU A 21 5.96 -9.42 -11.65
N LEU A 22 6.22 -9.03 -10.39
CA LEU A 22 7.16 -9.73 -9.51
C LEU A 22 6.75 -11.17 -9.29
N THR A 23 5.47 -11.42 -8.99
CA THR A 23 4.94 -12.78 -8.83
C THR A 23 5.17 -13.60 -10.11
N GLY A 24 4.85 -13.04 -11.28
CA GLY A 24 5.05 -13.71 -12.57
C GLY A 24 6.52 -14.05 -12.85
N ILE A 25 7.44 -13.13 -12.56
CA ILE A 25 8.88 -13.36 -12.71
C ILE A 25 9.35 -14.46 -11.76
N ILE A 26 8.97 -14.40 -10.48
CA ILE A 26 9.39 -15.38 -9.47
C ILE A 26 8.94 -16.79 -9.86
N LEU A 27 7.68 -16.95 -10.31
CA LEU A 27 7.16 -18.26 -10.71
C LEU A 27 7.73 -18.75 -12.04
N THR A 28 8.21 -17.85 -12.90
CA THR A 28 8.92 -18.25 -14.13
C THR A 28 10.33 -18.76 -13.82
N VAL A 29 11.03 -18.13 -12.87
CA VAL A 29 12.40 -18.52 -12.48
C VAL A 29 12.40 -19.73 -11.54
N TRP A 30 11.44 -19.80 -10.60
CA TRP A 30 11.27 -20.91 -9.66
C TRP A 30 9.84 -21.47 -9.72
N PRO A 31 9.53 -22.30 -10.73
CA PRO A 31 8.18 -22.83 -10.92
C PRO A 31 7.71 -23.74 -9.78
N ASN A 32 8.64 -24.38 -9.07
CA ASN A 32 8.33 -25.26 -7.95
C ASN A 32 8.37 -24.55 -6.59
N LEU A 33 8.53 -23.22 -6.53
CA LEU A 33 8.62 -22.48 -5.26
C LEU A 33 7.39 -22.67 -4.36
N LEU A 34 6.22 -22.80 -4.99
CA LEU A 34 4.95 -23.01 -4.30
C LEU A 34 4.54 -24.48 -4.24
N THR A 35 5.36 -25.39 -4.77
CA THR A 35 5.03 -26.82 -4.87
C THR A 35 5.88 -27.62 -3.90
N THR A 36 5.23 -28.49 -3.14
CA THR A 36 5.87 -29.39 -2.19
C THR A 36 5.50 -30.83 -2.52
N GLU A 37 6.46 -31.74 -2.38
CA GLU A 37 6.21 -33.17 -2.56
C GLU A 37 5.61 -33.75 -1.28
N LEU A 38 4.54 -34.52 -1.44
CA LEU A 38 3.86 -35.21 -0.35
C LEU A 38 4.45 -36.62 -0.16
N PRO A 39 4.45 -37.16 1.07
CA PRO A 39 4.78 -38.56 1.31
C PRO A 39 3.77 -39.44 0.55
N GLY A 40 4.24 -40.14 -0.49
CA GLY A 40 3.40 -40.91 -1.42
C GLY A 40 3.55 -40.53 -2.90
N GLY A 41 4.41 -39.55 -3.24
CA GLY A 41 4.74 -39.20 -4.62
C GLY A 41 3.74 -38.24 -5.29
N GLY A 42 2.75 -37.73 -4.55
CA GLY A 42 1.89 -36.63 -4.99
C GLY A 42 2.55 -35.26 -4.78
N THR A 43 2.01 -34.22 -5.41
CA THR A 43 2.47 -32.84 -5.25
C THR A 43 1.36 -31.95 -4.71
N SER A 44 1.65 -31.09 -3.73
CA SER A 44 0.78 -30.03 -3.26
C SER A 44 1.31 -28.67 -3.71
N THR A 45 0.50 -27.90 -4.43
CA THR A 45 0.88 -26.56 -4.90
C THR A 45 0.03 -25.50 -4.19
N LEU A 46 0.70 -24.57 -3.50
CA LEU A 46 0.07 -23.39 -2.93
C LEU A 46 -0.41 -22.46 -4.04
N GLY A 47 -1.56 -21.82 -3.83
CA GLY A 47 -2.09 -20.85 -4.79
C GLY A 47 -1.19 -19.62 -4.92
N ASN A 48 -1.08 -19.08 -6.14
CA ASN A 48 -0.31 -17.86 -6.42
C ASN A 48 -0.70 -16.66 -5.56
N GLY A 49 -1.94 -16.63 -5.04
CA GLY A 49 -2.43 -15.57 -4.16
C GLY A 49 -1.60 -15.38 -2.89
N TYR A 50 -0.94 -16.43 -2.37
CA TYR A 50 -0.07 -16.30 -1.20
C TYR A 50 1.17 -15.45 -1.48
N LEU A 51 1.80 -15.68 -2.63
CA LEU A 51 2.99 -14.93 -3.05
C LEU A 51 2.64 -13.48 -3.38
N ILE A 52 1.51 -13.25 -4.05
CA ILE A 52 0.98 -11.91 -4.33
C ILE A 52 0.73 -11.16 -3.02
N SER A 53 0.05 -11.80 -2.06
CA SER A 53 -0.25 -11.19 -0.75
C SER A 53 1.02 -10.82 0.01
N ALA A 54 2.05 -11.67 -0.01
CA ALA A 54 3.32 -11.39 0.64
C ALA A 54 4.02 -10.17 0.01
N LEU A 55 4.01 -10.06 -1.32
CA LEU A 55 4.55 -8.90 -2.04
C LEU A 55 3.73 -7.64 -1.77
N ASP A 56 2.41 -7.74 -1.72
CA ASP A 56 1.52 -6.61 -1.40
C ASP A 56 1.80 -6.08 0.02
N TYR A 57 2.04 -6.95 1.00
CA TYR A 57 2.43 -6.51 2.35
C TYR A 57 3.79 -5.78 2.36
N LEU A 58 4.78 -6.28 1.61
CA LEU A 58 6.07 -5.59 1.46
C LEU A 58 5.89 -4.20 0.84
N ILE A 59 5.02 -4.08 -0.16
CA ILE A 59 4.70 -2.79 -0.78
C ILE A 59 3.96 -1.88 0.21
N ASN A 60 3.01 -2.40 0.99
CA ASN A 60 2.30 -1.64 2.00
C ASN A 60 3.26 -1.06 3.06
N VAL A 61 4.34 -1.76 3.41
CA VAL A 61 5.40 -1.21 4.29
C VAL A 61 6.07 0.02 3.66
N VAL A 62 6.36 -0.02 2.35
CA VAL A 62 6.88 1.15 1.63
C VAL A 62 5.88 2.32 1.68
N PHE A 63 4.58 2.04 1.53
CA PHE A 63 3.53 3.05 1.70
C PHE A 63 3.54 3.66 3.09
N ILE A 64 3.66 2.87 4.16
CA ILE A 64 3.74 3.38 5.54
C ILE A 64 4.89 4.38 5.69
N ILE A 65 6.08 4.04 5.16
CA ILE A 65 7.26 4.92 5.25
C ILE A 65 7.01 6.25 4.51
N LEU A 66 6.47 6.17 3.29
CA LEU A 66 6.17 7.35 2.49
C LEU A 66 5.08 8.23 3.13
N LEU A 67 4.03 7.60 3.65
CA LEU A 67 2.88 8.25 4.23
C LEU A 67 3.27 8.91 5.57
N THR A 68 4.07 8.23 6.40
CA THR A 68 4.66 8.82 7.62
C THR A 68 5.46 10.08 7.32
N LYS A 69 6.27 10.07 6.25
CA LYS A 69 7.04 11.25 5.85
C LYS A 69 6.15 12.42 5.43
N GLU A 70 5.05 12.17 4.74
CA GLU A 70 4.10 13.25 4.38
C GLU A 70 3.25 13.70 5.58
N MET A 71 2.83 12.78 6.46
CA MET A 71 2.13 13.10 7.70
C MET A 71 2.95 14.05 8.57
N ASN A 72 4.25 13.81 8.72
CA ASN A 72 5.15 14.69 9.46
C ASN A 72 5.23 16.09 8.85
N LYS A 73 5.17 16.23 7.51
CA LYS A 73 5.18 17.55 6.86
C LYS A 73 3.87 18.31 7.03
N GLU A 74 2.74 17.62 7.04
CA GLU A 74 1.42 18.24 7.26
C GLU A 74 1.05 18.27 8.77
N ASN A 75 1.98 17.96 9.67
CA ASN A 75 1.80 17.92 11.13
C ASN A 75 0.66 16.99 11.61
N ILE A 76 0.42 15.89 10.90
CA ILE A 76 -0.59 14.88 11.25
C ILE A 76 0.09 13.77 12.07
N LYS A 77 -0.41 13.48 13.27
CA LYS A 77 0.03 12.34 14.09
C LYS A 77 -1.12 11.35 14.25
N SER A 78 -1.08 10.25 13.50
CA SER A 78 -2.12 9.21 13.56
C SER A 78 -1.53 7.81 13.34
N ILE A 79 -1.20 7.13 14.45
CA ILE A 79 -0.78 5.73 14.44
C ILE A 79 -1.86 4.82 13.81
N PRO A 80 -3.17 5.00 14.09
CA PRO A 80 -4.22 4.18 13.47
C PRO A 80 -4.20 4.24 11.94
N LEU A 81 -3.83 5.39 11.35
CA LEU A 81 -3.71 5.54 9.90
C LEU A 81 -2.59 4.67 9.32
N LEU A 82 -1.46 4.57 10.03
CA LEU A 82 -0.33 3.73 9.62
C LEU A 82 -0.68 2.24 9.73
N ILE A 83 -1.37 1.84 10.79
CA ILE A 83 -1.88 0.48 10.96
C ILE A 83 -2.85 0.13 9.83
N LEU A 84 -3.79 1.05 9.51
CA LEU A 84 -4.71 0.85 8.40
C LEU A 84 -3.97 0.72 7.06
N THR A 85 -2.92 1.53 6.86
CA THR A 85 -2.08 1.50 5.66
C THR A 85 -1.34 0.16 5.51
N PHE A 86 -0.96 -0.48 6.62
CA PHE A 86 -0.33 -1.80 6.61
C PHE A 86 -1.25 -2.88 6.02
N PHE A 87 -2.51 -2.90 6.45
CA PHE A 87 -3.51 -3.85 5.96
C PHE A 87 -4.04 -3.45 4.58
N SER A 88 -4.13 -2.15 4.29
CA SER A 88 -4.60 -1.63 3.02
C SER A 88 -4.00 -0.26 2.73
N SER A 89 -3.03 -0.23 1.83
CA SER A 89 -2.43 1.02 1.35
C SER A 89 -3.47 1.96 0.72
N LEU A 90 -4.46 1.41 0.00
CA LEU A 90 -5.56 2.19 -0.57
C LEU A 90 -6.35 2.93 0.50
N LEU A 91 -6.84 2.23 1.53
CA LEU A 91 -7.59 2.87 2.62
C LEU A 91 -6.73 3.88 3.35
N GLY A 92 -5.48 3.53 3.67
CA GLY A 92 -4.52 4.44 4.29
C GLY A 92 -4.34 5.75 3.53
N VAL A 93 -4.14 5.67 2.21
CA VAL A 93 -4.03 6.85 1.33
C VAL A 93 -5.32 7.66 1.31
N ILE A 94 -6.48 7.02 1.19
CA ILE A 94 -7.78 7.71 1.14
C ILE A 94 -8.00 8.51 2.43
N PHE A 95 -7.85 7.87 3.59
CA PHE A 95 -8.03 8.54 4.87
C PHE A 95 -7.01 9.66 5.08
N PHE A 96 -5.75 9.46 4.68
CA PHE A 96 -4.74 10.52 4.70
C PHE A 96 -5.18 11.75 3.90
N LEU A 97 -5.66 11.56 2.68
CA LEU A 97 -6.13 12.64 1.82
C LEU A 97 -7.34 13.37 2.41
N PHE A 98 -8.27 12.64 3.03
CA PHE A 98 -9.41 13.23 3.73
C PHE A 98 -8.98 14.13 4.89
N ILE A 99 -8.07 13.66 5.74
CA ILE A 99 -7.55 14.45 6.88
C ILE A 99 -6.86 15.73 6.38
N VAL A 100 -5.98 15.60 5.38
CA VAL A 100 -5.29 16.75 4.79
C VAL A 100 -6.27 17.74 4.16
N ALA A 101 -7.31 17.25 3.49
CA ALA A 101 -8.34 18.11 2.89
C ALA A 101 -9.12 18.88 3.96
N GLN A 102 -9.53 18.19 5.03
CA GLN A 102 -10.25 18.80 6.15
C GLN A 102 -9.42 19.87 6.85
N GLN A 103 -8.14 19.61 7.14
CA GLN A 103 -7.25 20.60 7.74
C GLN A 103 -7.12 21.86 6.88
N LYS A 104 -6.96 21.70 5.55
CA LYS A 104 -6.85 22.85 4.64
C LYS A 104 -8.16 23.64 4.55
N LEU A 105 -9.31 22.97 4.57
CA LEU A 105 -10.62 23.64 4.59
C LEU A 105 -10.82 24.46 5.87
N ASN A 106 -10.50 23.89 7.04
CA ASN A 106 -10.61 24.60 8.32
C ASN A 106 -9.68 25.82 8.43
N ILE A 107 -8.48 25.76 7.82
CA ILE A 107 -7.57 26.91 7.79
C ILE A 107 -8.14 28.05 6.92
N ILE A 108 -8.78 27.71 5.81
CA ILE A 108 -9.39 28.70 4.92
C ILE A 108 -10.55 29.41 5.63
N THR A 109 -11.44 28.66 6.28
CA THR A 109 -12.57 29.26 7.02
C THR A 109 -12.09 30.15 8.15
N ALA A 110 -11.08 29.75 8.93
CA ALA A 110 -10.53 30.58 10.00
C ALA A 110 -10.02 31.95 9.50
N ASN A 111 -9.25 31.98 8.40
CA ASN A 111 -8.75 33.22 7.80
C ASN A 111 -9.83 34.09 7.13
N THR A 112 -11.06 33.60 6.98
CA THR A 112 -12.16 34.38 6.38
C THR A 112 -12.95 35.17 7.43
N TYR A 113 -12.74 34.87 8.72
CA TYR A 113 -13.41 35.52 9.85
C TYR A 113 -12.49 36.42 10.67
N ASP A 114 -11.22 36.54 10.28
CA ASP A 114 -10.24 37.53 10.76
C ASP A 114 -10.10 38.66 9.73
#